data_AF-S9ZLF9-F1
#
_entry.id   AF-S9ZLF9-F1
#
_cell.length_a   1.000
_cell.length_b   1.000
_cell.length_c   1.000
_cell.angle_alpha   90.00
_cell.angle_beta   90.00
_cell.angle_gamma   90.00
#
_symmetry.space_group_name_H-M   'P 1'
#
loop_
_entity.id
_entity.type
_entity.pdbx_description
1 polymer ?
#
loop_
_entity_poly.entity_id
_entity_poly.type
_entity_poly.pdbx_seq_one_letter_code
_entity_poly.pdbx_strand_id
1 'polypeptide(L)' 'MKPGDKVNWLYEPRGGYGYSMNVAAVVVTIGPKRVQIRAARRINGVWVQQTRWVSKERLSSRAEVVPEVDNINQESEQ' A
#
# COMPACT_ATOMS: atom_id res chain seq x y z
N MET A 1 -9.09 0.57 11.23
CA MET A 1 -8.16 -0.17 10.35
C MET A 1 -8.43 -1.65 10.50
N LYS A 2 -8.81 -2.32 9.42
CA LYS A 2 -9.05 -3.76 9.28
C LYS A 2 -8.44 -4.27 7.97
N PRO A 3 -8.22 -5.59 7.80
CA PRO A 3 -7.94 -6.16 6.47
C PRO A 3 -8.93 -5.68 5.42
N GLY A 4 -8.43 -5.31 4.24
CA GLY A 4 -9.19 -4.72 3.12
C GLY A 4 -9.28 -3.19 3.14
N ASP A 5 -8.90 -2.51 4.23
CA ASP A 5 -8.94 -1.05 4.26
C ASP A 5 -7.94 -0.43 3.29
N LYS A 6 -8.39 0.59 2.56
CA LYS A 6 -7.58 1.39 1.65
C LYS A 6 -6.78 2.42 2.46
N VAL A 7 -5.46 2.36 2.31
CA VAL A 7 -4.54 3.23 3.04
C VAL A 7 -3.52 3.85 2.11
N ASN A 8 -2.95 4.96 2.54
CA ASN A 8 -1.72 5.53 1.98
C ASN A 8 -0.57 5.14 2.90
N TRP A 9 0.49 4.61 2.30
CA TRP A 9 1.73 4.31 2.99
C TRP A 9 2.75 5.42 2.74
N LEU A 10 3.22 6.04 3.82
CA LEU A 10 4.33 6.98 3.79
C LEU A 10 5.64 6.21 3.61
N TYR A 11 6.08 6.10 2.36
CA TYR A 11 7.32 5.43 1.98
C TYR A 11 8.49 6.41 2.02
N GLU A 12 9.55 6.01 2.71
CA GLU A 12 10.83 6.74 2.78
C GLU A 12 11.95 5.82 2.26
N PRO A 13 12.65 6.18 1.17
CA PRO A 13 13.82 5.46 0.72
C PRO A 13 14.94 5.51 1.78
N ARG A 14 15.66 4.41 1.98
CA ARG A 14 16.85 4.40 2.85
C ARG A 14 18.04 4.99 2.08
N GLY A 15 18.33 6.26 2.31
CA GLY A 15 19.53 6.93 1.82
C GLY A 15 19.26 8.31 1.27
N GLY A 16 19.57 9.33 2.09
CA GLY A 16 19.89 10.72 1.69
C GLY A 16 18.80 11.49 0.94
N TYR A 17 18.35 12.60 1.53
CA TYR A 17 17.33 13.54 1.00
C TYR A 17 15.87 13.06 1.14
N GLY A 18 15.39 13.04 2.40
CA GLY A 18 14.05 13.37 2.91
C GLY A 18 12.75 13.36 2.09
N TYR A 19 12.65 12.70 0.94
CA TYR A 19 11.39 12.64 0.19
C TYR A 19 10.54 11.48 0.69
N SER A 20 9.50 11.82 1.44
CA SER A 20 8.43 10.90 1.77
C SER A 20 7.41 10.87 0.63
N MET A 21 7.06 9.68 0.18
CA MET A 21 6.10 9.48 -0.91
C MET A 21 4.88 8.75 -0.37
N ASN A 22 3.69 9.28 -0.66
CA ASN A 22 2.44 8.57 -0.38
C ASN A 22 2.22 7.51 -1.45
N VAL A 23 2.28 6.24 -1.04
CA VAL A 23 2.09 5.09 -1.91
C VAL A 23 0.75 4.45 -1.58
N ALA A 24 -0.12 4.30 -2.58
CA ALA A 24 -1.41 3.64 -2.40
C ALA A 24 -1.23 2.17 -2.01
N ALA A 25 -1.94 1.77 -0.97
CA ALA A 25 -1.87 0.44 -0.40
C ALA A 25 -3.22 -0.05 0.11
N VAL A 26 -3.31 -1.35 0.36
CA VAL A 26 -4.42 -2.03 1.01
C VAL A 26 -3.88 -2.84 2.17
N VAL A 27 -4.59 -2.81 3.30
CA VAL A 27 -4.25 -3.62 4.47
C VAL A 27 -4.55 -5.09 4.16
N VAL A 28 -3.54 -5.94 4.29
CA VAL A 28 -3.69 -7.40 4.10
C VAL A 28 -3.94 -8.06 5.45
N THR A 29 -3.06 -7.80 6.43
CA THR A 29 -3.11 -8.41 7.75
C THR A 29 -2.68 -7.42 8.81
N ILE A 30 -3.26 -7.50 10.01
CA ILE A 30 -2.90 -6.66 11.16
C ILE A 30 -2.20 -7.52 12.20
N GLY A 31 -0.92 -7.22 12.44
CA GLY A 31 -0.18 -7.78 13.56
C GLY A 31 -0.24 -6.88 14.80
N PRO A 32 0.36 -7.32 15.92
CA PRO A 32 0.33 -6.59 17.18
C PRO A 32 1.04 -5.22 17.09
N LYS A 33 2.24 -5.18 16.47
CA LYS A 33 3.07 -3.96 16.36
C LYS A 33 3.11 -3.37 14.95
N ARG A 34 2.85 -4.17 13.91
CA ARG A 34 2.98 -3.79 12.51
C ARG A 34 1.76 -4.24 11.71
N VAL A 35 1.56 -3.61 10.58
CA VAL A 35 0.49 -3.94 9.63
C VAL A 35 1.15 -4.40 8.34
N GLN A 36 0.70 -5.53 7.82
CA GLN A 36 1.09 -6.00 6.51
C GLN A 36 0.20 -5.33 5.48
N ILE A 37 0.83 -4.63 4.55
CA ILE A 37 0.15 -3.95 3.46
C ILE A 37 0.58 -4.55 2.12
N ARG A 38 -0.30 -4.48 1.12
CA ARG A 38 0.04 -4.65 -0.29
C ARG A 38 -0.02 -3.28 -0.93
N ALA A 39 1.09 -2.83 -1.50
CA ALA A 39 1.23 -1.52 -2.12
C ALA A 39 1.52 -1.69 -3.61
N ALA A 40 1.01 -0.77 -4.44
CA ALA A 40 1.41 -0.69 -5.85
C ALA A 40 2.49 0.38 -6.00
N ARG A 41 3.63 0.01 -6.58
CA ARG A 41 4.72 0.94 -6.87
C ARG A 41 5.09 0.87 -8.34
N ARG A 42 5.39 2.02 -8.93
CA ARG A 42 5.92 2.10 -10.28
C ARG A 42 7.44 1.92 -10.25
N ILE A 43 7.94 0.88 -10.91
CA ILE A 43 9.37 0.58 -11.05
C ILE A 43 9.66 0.48 -12.55
N ASN A 44 10.57 1.31 -13.06
CA ASN A 44 10.90 1.38 -14.49
C ASN A 44 9.67 1.52 -15.40
N GLY A 45 8.68 2.32 -14.99
CA GLY A 45 7.44 2.54 -15.73
C GLY A 45 6.36 1.47 -15.55
N VAL A 46 6.70 0.31 -14.97
CA VAL A 46 5.79 -0.82 -14.75
C VAL A 46 5.23 -0.79 -13.33
N TRP A 47 3.93 -1.05 -13.20
CA TRP A 47 3.29 -1.22 -11.89
C TRP A 47 3.63 -2.59 -11.31
N VAL A 48 4.22 -2.59 -10.12
CA VAL A 48 4.58 -3.80 -9.38
C VAL A 48 3.86 -3.76 -8.03
N GLN A 49 3.14 -4.82 -7.71
CA GLN A 49 2.57 -5.02 -6.39
C GLN A 49 3.63 -5.59 -5.45
N GLN A 50 3.78 -4.99 -4.27
CA GLN A 50 4.70 -5.46 -3.24
C GLN A 50 4.00 -5.53 -1.88
N THR A 51 4.22 -6.65 -1.18
CA THR A 51 3.72 -6.83 0.18
C THR A 51 4.82 -6.48 1.18
N ARG A 52 4.50 -5.67 2.21
CA ARG A 52 5.46 -5.25 3.22
C ARG A 52 4.83 -5.06 4.60
N TRP A 53 5.60 -5.35 5.65
CA TRP A 53 5.25 -4.99 7.01
C TRP A 53 5.72 -3.57 7.33
N VAL A 54 4.79 -2.74 7.80
CA VAL A 54 5.02 -1.33 8.11
C VAL A 54 4.43 -0.94 9.47
N SER A 55 4.94 0.13 10.06
CA SER A 55 4.37 0.70 11.29
C SER A 55 3.01 1.34 11.01
N LYS A 56 2.09 1.26 11.98
CA LYS A 56 0.76 1.88 11.90
C LYS A 56 0.83 3.40 11.70
N GLU A 57 1.83 4.05 12.30
CA GLU A 57 2.09 5.49 12.19
C GLU A 57 2.40 5.96 10.76
N ARG A 58 2.84 5.05 9.88
CA ARG A 58 3.15 5.35 8.48
C ARG A 58 1.95 5.12 7.55
N LEU A 59 0.78 4.83 8.11
CA LEU A 59 -0.44 4.56 7.37
C LEU A 59 -1.47 5.65 7.66
N SER A 60 -2.02 6.22 6.61
CA SER A 60 -3.17 7.12 6.68
C SER A 60 -4.33 6.55 5.86
N SER A 61 -5.57 6.85 6.23
CA SER A 61 -6.73 6.41 5.44
C SER A 61 -6.69 7.04 4.05
N ARG A 62 -7.07 6.26 3.03
CA ARG A 62 -7.16 6.71 1.64
C ARG A 62 -8.62 6.62 1.18
N ALA A 63 -9.17 7.74 0.72
CA ALA A 63 -10.50 7.78 0.10
C ALA A 63 -10.46 7.45 -1.39
N GLU A 64 -9.37 7.84 -2.07
CA GLU A 64 -9.21 7.64 -3.51
C GLU A 64 -8.99 6.18 -3.88
N VAL A 65 -9.63 5.78 -4.97
CA VAL A 65 -9.55 4.43 -5.51
C VAL A 65 -8.36 4.34 -6.46
N VAL A 66 -7.52 3.31 -6.29
CA VAL A 66 -6.32 3.06 -7.11
C VAL A 66 -6.42 1.64 -7.68
N PRO A 67 -6.78 1.48 -8.96
CA PRO A 67 -7.05 0.18 -9.58
C PRO A 67 -5.93 -0.84 -9.42
N GLU A 68 -4.68 -0.37 -9.46
CA GLU A 68 -3.48 -1.19 -9.43
C GLU A 68 -3.25 -1.91 -8.09
N VAL A 69 -3.91 -1.47 -7.02
CA VAL A 69 -3.79 -2.08 -5.68
C VAL A 69 -5.13 -2.54 -5.09
N ASP A 70 -6.22 -1.89 -5.48
CA ASP A 70 -7.57 -2.15 -4.97
C ASP A 70 -8.22 -3.40 -5.59
N ASN A 71 -7.55 -4.11 -6.51
CA ASN A 71 -8.06 -5.31 -7.19
C ASN A 71 -9.46 -5.09 -7.80
N ILE A 72 -9.68 -3.98 -8.50
CA ILE A 72 -10.97 -3.68 -9.16
C ILE A 72 -11.24 -4.61 -10.36
N ASN A 73 -10.28 -5.45 -10.74
CA ASN A 73 -10.38 -6.42 -11.84
C ASN A 73 -10.43 -7.89 -11.37
N GLN A 74 -10.99 -8.20 -10.20
CA GLN A 74 -11.30 -9.60 -9.83
C GLN A 74 -12.80 -9.84 -9.72
N GLU A 75 -13.50 -9.71 -10.85
CA GLU A 75 -14.82 -10.32 -11.08
C GLU A 75 -15.06 -10.40 -12.60
N SER A 76 -14.37 -11.31 -13.26
CA SER A 76 -14.75 -11.84 -14.59
C SER A 76 -14.01 -13.16 -14.77
N GLU A 77 -14.56 -14.23 -14.20
CA GLU A 77 -14.50 -15.61 -14.72
C GLU A 77 -15.19 -16.51 -13.69
N GLN A 78 -16.50 -16.69 -13.89
CA GLN A 78 -17.28 -17.85 -13.45
C GLN A 78 -17.31 -18.86 -14.60
#